data_AF-A0A4C1W0S9-F1
#
_entry.id   AF-A0A4C1W0S9-F1
#
_cell.length_a   1.000
_cell.length_b   1.000
_cell.length_c   1.000
_cell.angle_alpha   90.00
_cell.angle_beta   90.00
_cell.angle_gamma   90.00
#
_symmetry.space_group_name_H-M   'P 1'
#
loop_
_entity.id
_entity.type
_entity.pdbx_description
1 polymer ?
#
loop_
_entity_poly.entity_id
_entity_poly.type
_entity_poly.pdbx_seq_one_letter_code
_entity_poly.pdbx_strand_id
1 'polypeptide(L)'
;MTMLTVMSAKTTRFLESQKIELTGHPPNSPALAPNDFYLFPNVKNKLRGQRFSSRKEAIDAFKMHVLQIPQSEWKNCHKNWFQLMQKCIDHHREHFETK
;
A
#
# COMPACT_ATOMS: atom_id res chain seq x y z
N MET A 1 2.60 -19.75 -2.92
CA MET A 1 2.53 -19.86 -4.40
C MET A 1 1.23 -19.23 -4.90
N THR A 2 1.13 -17.90 -4.97
CA THR A 2 0.05 -17.14 -5.67
C THR A 2 0.27 -15.60 -5.56
N MET A 3 1.40 -15.12 -6.07
CA MET A 3 1.58 -13.71 -6.53
C MET A 3 1.85 -13.67 -8.05
N LEU A 4 1.77 -14.82 -8.73
CA LEU A 4 2.09 -14.94 -10.16
C LEU A 4 0.89 -14.72 -11.09
N THR A 5 -0.33 -14.57 -10.58
CA THR A 5 -1.53 -14.54 -11.42
C THR A 5 -1.97 -13.16 -11.93
N VAL A 6 -1.30 -12.06 -11.57
CA VAL A 6 -1.67 -10.70 -12.04
C VAL A 6 -0.52 -9.96 -12.77
N MET A 7 0.70 -10.49 -12.75
CA MET A 7 1.86 -9.82 -13.36
C MET A 7 2.15 -10.40 -14.74
N SER A 8 2.25 -9.52 -15.74
CA SER A 8 2.62 -9.95 -17.10
C SER A 8 4.05 -10.48 -17.13
N ALA A 9 4.33 -11.41 -18.05
CA ALA A 9 5.69 -11.93 -18.24
C ALA A 9 6.73 -10.82 -18.50
N LYS A 10 6.32 -9.73 -19.16
CA LYS A 10 7.18 -8.56 -19.39
C LYS A 10 7.58 -7.91 -18.07
N THR A 11 6.64 -7.75 -17.13
CA THR A 11 6.91 -7.15 -15.83
C THR A 11 7.78 -8.06 -14.96
N THR A 12 7.51 -9.36 -14.96
CA THR A 12 8.33 -10.35 -14.22
C THR A 12 9.79 -10.31 -14.67
N ARG A 13 10.04 -10.38 -15.98
CA ARG A 13 11.41 -10.30 -16.55
C ARG A 13 12.12 -9.00 -16.19
N PHE A 14 11.38 -7.88 -16.21
CA PHE A 14 11.94 -6.59 -15.82
C PHE A 14 12.39 -6.62 -14.34
N LEU A 15 11.55 -7.10 -13.43
CA LEU A 15 11.88 -7.16 -12.00
C LEU A 15 13.06 -8.11 -11.72
N GLU A 16 13.11 -9.25 -12.40
CA GLU A 16 14.25 -10.18 -12.35
C GLU A 16 15.55 -9.49 -12.80
N SER A 17 15.51 -8.72 -13.91
CA SER A 17 16.67 -7.96 -14.38
C SER A 17 17.16 -6.90 -13.38
N GLN A 18 16.25 -6.35 -12.58
CA GLN A 18 16.55 -5.37 -11.53
C GLN A 18 16.91 -6.04 -10.19
N LYS A 19 16.93 -7.38 -10.12
CA LYS A 19 17.20 -8.16 -8.90
C LYS A 19 16.22 -7.81 -7.75
N ILE A 20 14.98 -7.51 -8.09
CA ILE A 20 13.92 -7.22 -7.11
C ILE A 20 13.21 -8.54 -6.76
N GLU A 21 13.28 -8.93 -5.50
CA GLU A 21 12.56 -10.10 -4.99
C GLU A 21 11.10 -9.75 -4.69
N LEU A 22 10.18 -10.58 -5.16
CA LEU A 22 8.75 -10.42 -4.91
C LEU A 22 8.34 -11.25 -3.68
N THR A 23 7.75 -10.57 -2.70
CA THR A 23 7.13 -11.24 -1.55
C THR A 23 5.78 -11.82 -1.93
N GLY A 24 5.34 -12.90 -1.28
CA GLY A 24 3.99 -13.43 -1.48
C GLY A 24 2.93 -12.46 -0.94
N HIS A 25 1.86 -12.23 -1.69
CA HIS A 25 0.71 -11.42 -1.30
C HIS A 25 -0.57 -12.20 -1.62
N PRO A 26 -1.48 -12.39 -0.66
CA PRO A 26 -2.74 -13.07 -0.92
C PRO A 26 -3.64 -12.25 -1.87
N PRO A 27 -4.44 -12.89 -2.73
CA PRO A 27 -5.43 -12.20 -3.55
C PRO A 27 -6.39 -11.36 -2.70
N ASN A 28 -6.85 -10.22 -3.22
CA ASN A 28 -7.91 -9.38 -2.63
C ASN A 28 -7.72 -9.04 -1.14
N SER A 29 -6.49 -8.75 -0.71
CA SER A 29 -6.17 -8.44 0.69
C SER A 29 -5.72 -6.99 0.93
N PRO A 30 -6.60 -5.97 0.77
CA PRO A 30 -6.25 -4.56 1.03
C PRO A 30 -5.71 -4.31 2.43
N ALA A 31 -6.19 -5.06 3.43
CA ALA A 31 -5.72 -4.99 4.82
C ALA A 31 -4.23 -5.35 4.98
N LEU A 32 -3.61 -5.95 3.96
CA LEU A 32 -2.19 -6.32 3.94
C LEU A 32 -1.35 -5.47 2.99
N ALA A 33 -1.93 -4.49 2.32
CA ALA A 33 -1.21 -3.59 1.44
C ALA A 33 -0.96 -2.24 2.15
N PRO A 34 0.30 -1.85 2.45
CA PRO A 34 0.63 -0.58 3.11
C PRO A 34 0.07 0.66 2.43
N ASN A 35 -0.09 0.60 1.10
CA ASN A 35 -0.70 1.68 0.34
C ASN A 35 -2.19 1.84 0.69
N ASP A 36 -2.91 0.73 0.85
CA ASP A 36 -4.36 0.72 1.06
C ASP A 36 -4.76 0.95 2.52
N PHE A 37 -4.08 0.30 3.48
CA PHE A 37 -4.44 0.44 4.90
C PHE A 37 -3.84 1.70 5.56
N TYR A 38 -2.78 2.29 4.99
CA TYR A 38 -2.07 3.42 5.62
C TYR A 38 -1.93 4.64 4.71
N LEU A 39 -1.22 4.52 3.58
CA LEU A 39 -0.84 5.69 2.77
C LEU A 39 -2.05 6.45 2.23
N PHE A 40 -2.94 5.75 1.52
CA PHE A 40 -4.09 6.39 0.89
C PHE A 40 -5.06 6.97 1.92
N PRO A 41 -5.46 6.28 3.00
CA PRO A 41 -6.28 6.88 4.04
C PRO A 41 -5.65 8.14 4.63
N ASN A 42 -4.35 8.12 4.95
CA ASN A 42 -3.66 9.26 5.54
C ASN A 42 -3.69 10.47 4.59
N VAL A 43 -3.25 10.30 3.35
CA VAL A 43 -3.19 11.40 2.37
C VAL A 43 -4.59 11.87 1.97
N LYS A 44 -5.55 10.95 1.76
CA LYS A 44 -6.94 11.31 1.46
C LYS A 44 -7.58 12.13 2.57
N ASN A 45 -7.28 11.81 3.84
CA ASN A 45 -7.77 12.60 4.98
C ASN A 45 -7.23 14.03 4.97
N LYS A 46 -5.96 14.24 4.58
CA LYS A 46 -5.37 15.59 4.44
C LYS A 46 -5.96 16.37 3.26
N LEU A 47 -6.26 15.67 2.17
CA LEU A 47 -6.84 16.25 0.95
C LEU A 47 -8.37 16.43 1.04
N ARG A 48 -9.01 15.93 2.10
CA ARG A 48 -10.47 15.94 2.23
C ARG A 48 -11.01 17.37 2.19
N GLY A 49 -11.98 17.60 1.30
CA GLY A 49 -12.64 18.90 1.14
C GLY A 49 -11.88 19.90 0.26
N GLN A 50 -10.65 19.60 -0.15
CA GLN A 50 -9.91 20.42 -1.10
C GLN A 50 -10.48 20.22 -2.52
N ARG A 51 -10.56 21.30 -3.29
CA ARG A 51 -10.92 21.27 -4.72
C ARG A 51 -9.71 21.74 -5.52
N PHE A 52 -9.39 21.00 -6.57
CA PHE A 52 -8.28 21.31 -7.46
C PHE A 52 -8.83 21.72 -8.82
N SER A 53 -8.28 22.79 -9.39
CA SER A 53 -8.69 23.30 -10.70
C SER A 53 -8.00 22.55 -11.84
N SER A 54 -6.93 21.80 -11.54
CA SER A 54 -6.20 21.01 -12.53
C SER A 54 -5.66 19.70 -11.96
N ARG A 55 -5.35 18.76 -12.87
CA ARG A 55 -4.64 17.52 -12.52
C ARG A 55 -3.28 17.79 -11.90
N LYS A 56 -2.55 18.80 -12.40
CA LYS A 56 -1.21 19.14 -11.91
C LYS A 56 -1.26 19.53 -10.44
N GLU A 57 -2.20 20.41 -10.11
CA GLU A 57 -2.42 20.87 -8.74
C GLU A 57 -2.75 19.71 -7.78
N ALA A 58 -3.63 18.79 -8.19
CA ALA A 58 -3.96 17.61 -7.40
C ALA A 58 -2.74 16.68 -7.18
N ILE A 59 -1.90 16.49 -8.20
CA ILE A 59 -0.67 15.70 -8.11
C ILE A 59 0.33 16.36 -7.17
N ASP A 60 0.50 17.67 -7.28
CA ASP A 60 1.47 18.41 -6.46
C ASP A 60 1.04 18.43 -4.98
N ALA A 61 -0.26 18.60 -4.70
CA ALA A 61 -0.81 18.48 -3.35
C ALA A 61 -0.62 17.07 -2.77
N PHE A 62 -0.87 16.02 -3.57
CA PHE A 62 -0.61 14.64 -3.15
C PHE A 62 0.86 14.41 -2.81
N LYS A 63 1.77 14.80 -3.71
CA LYS A 63 3.23 14.66 -3.51
C LYS A 63 3.71 15.39 -2.26
N MET A 64 3.25 16.63 -2.06
CA MET A 64 3.58 17.42 -0.89
C MET A 64 3.22 16.67 0.39
N HIS A 65 2.01 16.13 0.49
CA HIS A 65 1.59 15.39 1.68
C HIS A 65 2.36 14.09 1.89
N VAL A 66 2.67 13.34 0.82
CA VAL A 66 3.50 12.13 0.92
C VAL A 66 4.90 12.46 1.44
N LEU A 67 5.52 13.54 0.95
CA LEU A 67 6.85 13.97 1.36
C LEU A 67 6.89 14.51 2.81
N GLN A 68 5.76 14.99 3.32
CA GLN A 68 5.65 15.44 4.72
C GLN A 68 5.45 14.29 5.71
N ILE A 69 5.22 13.05 5.26
CA ILE A 69 5.08 11.90 6.17
C ILE A 69 6.43 11.64 6.85
N PRO A 70 6.53 11.76 8.19
CA PRO A 70 7.78 11.54 8.90
C PRO A 70 8.30 10.11 8.73
N GLN A 71 9.63 9.94 8.75
CA GLN A 71 10.24 8.61 8.69
C GLN A 71 9.77 7.68 9.83
N SER A 72 9.46 8.23 11.00
CA SER A 72 8.90 7.47 12.13
C SER A 72 7.57 6.81 11.78
N GLU A 73 6.72 7.51 11.03
CA GLU A 73 5.41 7.00 10.63
C GLU A 73 5.53 5.86 9.62
N TRP A 74 6.49 5.95 8.69
CA TRP A 74 6.81 4.84 7.80
C TRP A 74 7.30 3.60 8.56
N LYS A 75 8.16 3.80 9.58
CA LYS A 75 8.62 2.72 10.47
C LYS A 75 7.45 2.11 11.26
N ASN A 76 6.52 2.93 11.74
CA ASN A 76 5.32 2.47 12.43
C ASN A 76 4.39 1.66 11.51
N CYS A 77 4.17 2.14 10.29
CA CYS A 77 3.41 1.42 9.26
C CYS A 77 4.01 0.03 9.00
N HIS A 78 5.33 -0.06 8.86
CA HIS A 78 6.02 -1.35 8.67
C HIS A 78 5.85 -2.30 9.87
N LYS A 79 5.89 -1.79 11.11
CA LYS A 79 5.61 -2.60 12.31
C LYS A 79 4.17 -3.10 12.35
N ASN A 80 3.21 -2.20 12.06
CA ASN A 80 1.78 -2.55 12.03
C ASN A 80 1.48 -3.58 10.94
N TRP A 81 2.21 -3.54 9.82
CA TRP A 81 2.06 -4.52 8.75
C TRP A 81 2.36 -5.95 9.22
N PHE A 82 3.40 -6.17 10.03
CA PHE A 82 3.66 -7.49 10.63
C PHE A 82 2.55 -7.93 11.56
N GLN A 83 1.99 -7.02 12.36
CA GLN A 83 0.88 -7.33 13.25
C GLN A 83 -0.38 -7.71 12.46
N LEU A 84 -0.66 -7.02 11.35
CA LEU A 84 -1.78 -7.34 10.46
C LEU A 84 -1.58 -8.71 9.80
N MET A 85 -0.36 -9.02 9.34
CA MET A 85 -0.04 -10.36 8.82
C MET A 85 -0.25 -11.45 9.87
N GLN A 86 0.18 -11.22 11.12
CA GLN A 86 -0.04 -12.18 12.21
C GLN A 86 -1.54 -12.39 12.48
N LYS A 87 -2.31 -11.31 12.56
CA LYS A 87 -3.78 -11.40 12.73
C LYS A 87 -4.44 -12.19 11.59
N CYS A 88 -4.01 -12.00 10.35
CA CYS A 88 -4.51 -12.78 9.20
C CYS A 88 -4.20 -14.28 9.32
N ILE A 89 -3.06 -14.65 9.90
CA ILE A 89 -2.71 -16.05 10.18
C ILE A 89 -3.63 -16.60 11.27
N ASP A 90 -3.77 -15.87 12.37
CA ASP A 90 -4.55 -16.30 13.54
C ASP A 90 -6.04 -16.49 13.22
N HIS A 91 -6.58 -15.72 12.27
CA HIS A 91 -8.00 -15.77 11.86
C HIS A 91 -8.23 -16.55 10.56
N HIS A 92 -7.32 -17.46 10.18
CA HIS A 92 -7.46 -18.33 9.00
C HIS A 92 -7.78 -17.61 7.66
N ARG A 93 -7.34 -16.37 7.47
CA ARG A 93 -7.63 -15.51 6.30
C ARG A 93 -9.10 -15.05 6.15
N GLU A 94 -9.87 -14.95 7.23
CA GLU A 94 -11.12 -14.18 7.18
C GLU A 94 -10.85 -12.69 6.93
N HIS A 95 -11.73 -12.04 6.14
CA HIS A 95 -11.54 -10.65 5.72
C HIS A 95 -11.81 -9.71 6.90
N PHE A 96 -10.83 -8.88 7.27
CA PHE A 96 -11.04 -7.82 8.24
C PHE A 96 -11.69 -6.61 7.54
N GLU A 97 -13.00 -6.42 7.77
CA GLU A 97 -13.62 -5.13 7.50
C GLU A 97 -13.13 -4.13 8.56
N THR A 98 -12.30 -3.17 8.16
CA THR A 98 -12.08 -1.97 8.98
C THR A 98 -13.36 -1.14 8.96
N LYS A 99 -14.08 -1.13 10.09
CA LYS A 99 -15.16 -0.18 10.38
C LYS A 99 -14.68 1.27 10.36
#